data_AF-A0A2E2M9I8-F1
#
_entry.id   AF-A0A2E2M9I8-F1
#
_cell.length_a   1.000
_cell.length_b   1.000
_cell.length_c   1.000
_cell.angle_alpha   90.00
_cell.angle_beta   90.00
_cell.angle_gamma   90.00
#
_symmetry.space_group_name_H-M   'P 1'
#
loop_
_entity.id
_entity.type
_entity.pdbx_description
1 polymer ?
#
loop_
_entity_poly.entity_id
_entity_poly.type
_entity_poly.pdbx_seq_one_letter_code
_entity_poly.pdbx_strand_id
1 'polypeptide(L)' 'MKRILFAVFSIALAAFALASFAAVSVIAFAALATLTLAGTARTMLQRPAPQPAYARTRPQHDERITRVWNDGRGTIIDM' A
#
# COMPACT_ATOMS: atom_id res chain seq x y z
N MET A 1 -27.17 -50.58 14.80
CA MET A 1 -27.29 -50.17 13.37
C MET A 1 -27.45 -48.66 13.21
N LYS A 2 -28.51 -48.01 13.72
CA LYS A 2 -28.74 -46.55 13.54
C LYS A 2 -27.56 -45.66 13.98
N ARG A 3 -26.95 -45.92 15.14
CA ARG A 3 -25.80 -45.16 15.67
C ARG A 3 -24.55 -45.23 14.76
N ILE A 4 -24.30 -46.40 14.16
CA ILE A 4 -23.19 -46.61 13.23
C ILE A 4 -23.47 -45.85 11.93
N LEU A 5 -24.72 -45.88 11.45
CA LEU A 5 -25.15 -45.13 10.27
C LEU A 5 -24.94 -43.62 10.46
N PHE A 6 -25.33 -43.07 11.63
CA PHE A 6 -25.10 -41.67 11.97
C PHE A 6 -23.61 -41.34 12.05
N ALA A 7 -22.80 -42.20 12.65
CA ALA A 7 -21.35 -42.00 12.71
C ALA A 7 -20.73 -41.94 11.30
N VAL A 8 -21.06 -42.90 10.44
CA VAL A 8 -20.59 -42.93 9.04
C VAL A 8 -21.04 -41.68 8.28
N PHE A 9 -22.30 -41.26 8.45
CA PHE A 9 -22.82 -40.08 7.78
C PHE A 9 -22.12 -38.80 8.25
N SER A 10 -21.85 -38.67 9.55
CA SER A 10 -21.14 -37.52 10.10
C SER A 10 -19.69 -37.41 9.57
N ILE A 11 -19.01 -38.55 9.45
CA ILE A 11 -17.64 -38.62 8.91
C ILE A 11 -17.64 -38.25 7.42
N ALA A 12 -18.58 -38.78 6.65
CA ALA A 12 -18.72 -38.45 5.23
C ALA A 12 -19.02 -36.95 5.03
N LEU A 13 -19.90 -36.37 5.85
CA LEU A 13 -20.22 -34.95 5.80
C LEU A 13 -19.02 -34.07 6.17
N ALA A 14 -18.27 -34.45 7.21
CA ALA A 14 -17.06 -33.73 7.60
C ALA A 14 -15.99 -33.78 6.50
N ALA A 15 -15.79 -34.93 5.87
CA ALA A 15 -14.87 -35.09 4.75
C ALA A 15 -15.28 -34.23 3.55
N PHE A 16 -16.58 -34.22 3.23
CA PHE A 16 -17.12 -33.40 2.14
C PHE A 16 -16.97 -31.90 2.42
N ALA A 17 -17.25 -31.46 3.66
CA ALA A 17 -17.09 -30.08 4.07
C ALA A 17 -15.62 -29.64 3.99
N LEU A 18 -14.68 -30.48 4.43
CA LEU A 18 -13.25 -30.20 4.37
C LEU A 18 -12.75 -30.07 2.93
N ALA A 19 -13.15 -31.01 2.05
CA ALA A 19 -12.80 -30.95 0.63
C ALA A 19 -13.37 -29.70 -0.05
N SER A 20 -14.62 -29.36 0.25
CA SER A 20 -15.29 -28.16 -0.28
C SER A 20 -14.61 -26.88 0.22
N PHE A 21 -14.24 -26.82 1.50
CA PHE A 21 -13.51 -25.70 2.07
C PHE A 21 -12.15 -25.51 1.41
N ALA A 22 -11.40 -26.60 1.20
CA ALA A 22 -10.13 -26.54 0.49
C ALA A 22 -10.29 -25.96 -0.92
N ALA A 23 -11.30 -26.42 -1.68
CA ALA A 23 -11.57 -25.91 -3.02
C ALA A 23 -11.92 -24.40 -3.03
N VAL A 24 -12.78 -23.95 -2.11
CA VAL A 24 -13.18 -22.53 -2.02
C VAL A 24 -12.03 -21.65 -1.51
N SER A 25 -11.19 -22.16 -0.61
CA SER A 25 -10.08 -21.41 -0.02
C SER A 25 -9.08 -20.93 -1.08
N VAL A 26 -8.79 -21.74 -2.09
CA VAL A 26 -7.88 -21.37 -3.19
C VAL A 26 -8.41 -20.14 -3.93
N ILE A 27 -9.70 -20.13 -4.26
CA ILE A 27 -10.34 -19.00 -4.94
C ILE A 27 -10.33 -17.76 -4.04
N ALA A 28 -10.65 -17.92 -2.76
CA ALA A 28 -10.67 -16.82 -1.80
C ALA A 28 -9.27 -16.19 -1.63
N PHE A 29 -8.22 -17.00 -1.49
CA PHE A 29 -6.84 -16.51 -1.39
C PHE A 29 -6.36 -15.87 -2.68
N ALA A 30 -6.70 -16.44 -3.84
CA ALA A 30 -6.37 -15.84 -5.13
C ALA A 30 -7.05 -14.47 -5.31
N ALA A 31 -8.33 -14.35 -4.93
CA ALA A 31 -9.06 -13.09 -4.96
C ALA A 31 -8.44 -12.05 -4.02
N LEU A 32 -8.08 -12.45 -2.80
CA LEU A 32 -7.44 -11.57 -1.82
C LEU A 32 -6.06 -11.09 -2.30
N ALA A 33 -5.24 -12.00 -2.84
CA ALA A 33 -3.95 -11.68 -3.43
C ALA A 33 -4.10 -10.71 -4.61
N THR A 34 -5.09 -10.92 -5.47
CA THR A 34 -5.37 -10.03 -6.61
C THR A 34 -5.78 -8.64 -6.12
N LEU A 35 -6.62 -8.55 -5.09
CA LEU A 35 -7.08 -7.27 -4.54
C LEU A 35 -5.94 -6.48 -3.89
N THR A 36 -5.05 -7.14 -3.15
CA THR A 36 -3.89 -6.48 -2.53
C THR A 36 -2.87 -6.02 -3.56
N LEU A 37 -2.58 -6.82 -4.60
CA LEU A 37 -1.73 -6.41 -5.71
C LEU A 37 -2.34 -5.24 -6.50
N ALA A 38 -3.64 -5.29 -6.79
CA ALA A 38 -4.33 -4.21 -7.50
C ALA A 38 -4.36 -2.91 -6.69
N GLY A 39 -4.60 -3.01 -5.37
CA GLY A 39 -4.59 -1.86 -4.47
C GLY A 39 -3.21 -1.20 -4.40
N THR A 40 -2.16 -1.99 -4.18
CA THR A 40 -0.78 -1.48 -4.13
C THR A 40 -0.34 -0.89 -5.47
N ALA A 41 -0.62 -1.56 -6.59
CA ALA A 41 -0.33 -1.03 -7.92
C ALA A 41 -0.99 0.34 -8.15
N ARG A 42 -2.27 0.51 -7.77
CA ARG A 42 -2.96 1.80 -7.91
C ARG A 42 -2.34 2.89 -7.04
N THR A 43 -1.92 2.58 -5.81
CA THR A 43 -1.25 3.57 -4.95
C THR A 43 0.12 3.99 -5.48
N MET A 44 0.86 3.08 -6.14
CA MET A 44 2.15 3.42 -6.75
C MET A 44 2.01 4.22 -8.05
N LEU A 45 0.96 3.94 -8.84
CA LEU A 45 0.64 4.68 -10.05
C LEU A 45 0.10 6.09 -9.75
N GLN A 46 -0.61 6.25 -8.64
CA GLN A 46 -1.03 7.56 -8.12
C GLN A 46 0.09 8.22 -7.30
N ARG A 47 1.27 8.38 -7.88
CA ARG A 47 2.24 9.34 -7.32
C ARG A 47 1.59 10.72 -7.41
N PRO A 48 1.43 11.45 -6.29
CA PRO A 48 1.01 12.85 -6.34
C PRO A 48 1.96 13.58 -7.27
N ALA A 49 1.42 14.36 -8.21
CA ALA A 49 2.24 15.26 -9.01
C ALA A 49 3.13 16.05 -8.05
N PRO A 50 4.46 16.18 -8.29
CA PRO A 50 5.32 16.97 -7.44
C PRO A 50 4.71 18.36 -7.30
N GLN A 51 4.17 18.66 -6.13
CA GLN A 51 3.55 19.95 -5.89
C GLN A 51 4.71 20.95 -5.88
N PRO A 52 4.77 21.90 -6.82
CA PRO A 52 5.84 22.88 -6.83
C PRO A 52 5.77 23.62 -5.49
N ALA A 53 6.81 23.48 -4.68
CA ALA A 53 6.96 24.26 -3.46
C ALA A 53 7.16 25.71 -3.89
N TYR A 54 6.07 26.47 -4.01
CA TYR A 54 6.14 27.90 -4.16
C TYR A 54 6.74 28.45 -2.87
N ALA A 55 8.05 28.74 -2.91
CA ALA A 55 8.72 29.51 -1.89
C ALA A 55 7.94 30.83 -1.76
N ARG A 56 7.23 30.97 -0.65
CA ARG A 56 6.45 32.16 -0.31
C ARG A 56 7.42 33.34 -0.26
N THR A 57 7.51 34.12 -1.33
CA THR A 57 8.23 35.38 -1.35
C THR A 57 7.49 36.33 -0.42
N ARG A 58 7.97 36.44 0.81
CA ARG A 58 7.51 37.43 1.78
C ARG A 58 7.98 38.81 1.29
N PRO A 59 7.08 39.78 1.04
CA PRO A 59 7.48 41.13 0.69
C PRO A 59 7.72 41.88 2.00
N GLN A 60 8.96 41.94 2.44
CA GLN A 60 9.37 42.81 3.55
C GLN A 60 10.84 43.14 3.28
N HIS A 61 11.14 44.23 2.58
CA HIS A 61 11.33 45.54 3.21
C HIS A 61 12.44 45.56 4.27
N ASP A 62 13.51 44.79 4.06
CA ASP A 62 14.76 44.92 4.82
C ASP A 62 15.95 45.04 3.86
N GLU A 63 16.49 46.26 3.83
CA GLU A 63 17.76 46.63 3.22
C GLU A 63 18.89 45.71 3.72
N ARG A 64 19.78 45.27 2.82
CA ARG A 64 20.95 44.40 3.07
C ARG A 64 20.66 42.96 3.53
N ILE A 65 19.99 42.16 2.71
CA ILE A 65 20.12 40.71 2.84
C ILE A 65 21.29 40.26 1.94
N THR A 66 22.50 40.29 2.51
CA THR A 66 23.66 39.63 1.91
C THR A 66 23.30 38.16 1.64
N ARG A 67 23.24 37.75 0.37
CA ARG A 67 22.80 36.41 0.00
C ARG A 67 24.01 35.48 0.04
N VAL A 68 24.02 34.56 1.02
CA VAL A 68 25.11 33.59 1.20
C VAL A 68 24.65 32.20 0.79
N TRP A 69 25.39 31.56 -0.12
CA TRP A 69 25.18 30.14 -0.43
C TRP A 69 26.49 29.44 -0.80
N ASN A 70 26.53 28.12 -0.62
CA ASN A 70 27.68 27.27 -0.93
C ASN A 70 27.35 26.40 -2.15
N ASP A 71 28.20 26.46 -3.19
CA ASP A 71 28.02 25.74 -4.46
C ASP A 71 28.77 24.38 -4.51
N GLY A 72 29.36 23.95 -3.39
CA GLY A 72 30.18 22.74 -3.28
C GLY A 72 31.63 22.94 -3.72
N ARG A 73 32.00 24.12 -4.23
CA ARG A 73 33.37 24.54 -4.54
C ARG A 73 33.82 25.73 -3.69
N GLY A 74 32.88 26.48 -3.13
CA GLY A 74 33.14 27.60 -2.23
C GLY A 74 31.86 28.22 -1.71
N THR A 75 32.00 29.23 -0.84
CA THR A 75 30.89 30.03 -0.33
C THR A 75 30.83 31.35 -1.10
N ILE A 76 29.67 31.65 -1.69
CA ILE A 76 29.37 32.87 -2.42
C ILE A 76 28.60 33.80 -1.49
N ILE A 77 29.02 35.07 -1.47
CA ILE A 77 28.42 36.13 -0.66
C ILE A 77 28.08 37.28 -1.61
N ASP A 78 26.80 37.44 -1.92
CA ASP A 78 26.28 38.55 -2.73
C ASP A 78 25.93 39.69 -1.77
N MET A 79 26.75 40.74 -1.78
CA MET A 79 26.70 41.88 -0.85
C MET A 79 26.67 43.22 -1.56
#